data_AF-A0A645B097-F1
#
_entry.id   AF-A0A645B097-F1
#
_cell.length_a   1.000
_cell.length_b   1.000
_cell.length_c   1.000
_cell.angle_alpha   90.00
_cell.angle_beta   90.00
_cell.angle_gamma   90.00
#
_symmetry.space_group_name_H-M   'P 1'
#
loop_
_entity.id
_entity.type
_entity.pdbx_description
1 polymer ?
#
loop_
_entity_poly.entity_id
_entity_poly.type
_entity_poly.pdbx_seq_one_letter_code
_entity_poly.pdbx_strand_id
1 'polypeptide(L)'
;MIDNFISKDERFSNLENLEWLKILNSKFEDPTVLEDLNKLETVYFSETDISSLKYLKNNKNLISLWIVNGNLSDISDLKEFANLENIMVPNNKITDISVLSELHNLKRISILDNPIKDYTVIDNIANKEEIQIIK
;
A
#
# COMPACT_ATOMS: atom_id res chain seq x y z
N MET A 1 20.24 4.83 -22.00
CA MET A 1 18.90 4.69 -21.40
C MET A 1 19.15 4.86 -19.91
N ILE A 2 18.60 5.86 -19.24
CA ILE A 2 18.66 5.88 -17.77
C ILE A 2 17.54 4.93 -17.39
N ASP A 3 17.90 3.73 -16.96
CA ASP A 3 16.90 2.75 -16.61
C ASP A 3 16.25 3.16 -15.28
N ASN A 4 14.93 3.31 -15.24
CA ASN A 4 14.17 3.66 -14.03
C ASN A 4 13.94 2.44 -13.15
N PHE A 5 15.01 1.69 -12.86
CA PHE A 5 14.95 0.56 -11.94
C PHE A 5 15.40 0.96 -10.53
N ILE A 6 14.69 0.41 -9.54
CA ILE A 6 15.03 0.45 -8.14
C ILE A 6 15.63 -0.89 -7.78
N SER A 7 16.87 -0.88 -7.31
CA SER A 7 17.63 -2.04 -6.89
C SER A 7 18.24 -1.80 -5.52
N LYS A 8 18.63 -2.88 -4.86
CA LYS A 8 19.29 -2.83 -3.56
C LYS A 8 20.73 -2.33 -3.75
N ASP A 9 20.95 -1.06 -3.39
CA ASP A 9 22.27 -0.44 -3.36
C ASP A 9 22.46 0.44 -2.10
N GLU A 10 23.65 1.00 -1.95
CA GLU A 10 24.06 1.80 -0.79
C GLU A 10 23.12 2.98 -0.49
N ARG A 11 22.33 3.45 -1.47
CA ARG A 11 21.38 4.54 -1.29
C ARG A 11 20.22 4.10 -0.40
N PHE A 12 19.73 2.87 -0.53
CA PHE A 12 18.61 2.37 0.28
C PHE A 12 19.05 1.90 1.67
N SER A 13 20.26 1.34 1.80
CA SER A 13 20.78 0.86 3.08
C SER A 13 20.98 1.96 4.13
N ASN A 14 21.05 3.23 3.73
CA ASN A 14 21.20 4.37 4.64
C ASN A 14 19.89 5.14 4.91
N LEU A 15 18.75 4.64 4.43
CA LEU A 15 17.43 5.28 4.58
C LEU A 15 16.59 4.68 5.71
N GLU A 16 17.24 4.05 6.70
CA GLU A 16 16.58 3.41 7.86
C GLU A 16 15.71 4.36 8.70
N ASN A 17 15.88 5.68 8.56
CA ASN A 17 15.08 6.70 9.24
C ASN A 17 14.03 7.36 8.34
N LEU A 18 13.80 6.85 7.13
CA LEU A 18 12.85 7.42 6.21
C LEU A 18 11.41 7.14 6.68
N GLU A 19 10.65 8.20 6.89
CA GLU A 19 9.23 8.14 7.29
C GLU A 19 8.28 8.31 6.10
N TRP A 20 8.75 8.95 5.02
CA TRP A 20 7.96 9.21 3.82
C TRP A 20 8.71 8.75 2.58
N LEU A 21 8.09 7.86 1.80
CA LEU A 21 8.67 7.35 0.56
C LEU A 21 7.71 7.58 -0.61
N LYS A 22 8.22 8.20 -1.67
CA LYS A 22 7.52 8.37 -2.94
C LYS A 22 8.33 7.84 -4.11
N ILE A 23 7.72 6.95 -4.87
CA ILE A 23 8.30 6.35 -6.07
C ILE A 23 7.30 6.49 -7.22
N LEU A 24 7.77 7.03 -8.35
CA LEU A 24 6.98 7.27 -9.54
C LEU A 24 7.66 6.64 -10.75
N ASN A 25 6.87 6.06 -11.66
CA ASN A 25 7.27 5.70 -13.02
C ASN A 25 8.58 4.88 -13.03
N SER A 26 8.68 3.95 -12.09
CA SER A 26 9.88 3.16 -11.81
C SER A 26 9.50 1.72 -11.55
N LYS A 27 10.40 0.81 -11.87
CA LYS A 27 10.24 -0.62 -11.65
C LYS A 27 11.19 -1.11 -10.58
N PHE A 28 10.77 -2.05 -9.77
CA PHE A 28 11.65 -2.71 -8.83
C PHE A 28 12.33 -3.88 -9.53
N GLU A 29 13.66 -3.85 -9.62
CA GLU A 29 14.43 -5.04 -9.99
C GLU A 29 14.34 -6.08 -8.87
N ASP A 30 14.43 -5.61 -7.62
CA ASP A 30 14.25 -6.41 -6.42
C ASP A 30 13.50 -5.59 -5.35
N PRO A 31 12.19 -5.83 -5.15
CA PRO A 31 11.40 -5.13 -4.12
C PRO A 31 11.85 -5.41 -2.68
N THR A 32 12.70 -6.41 -2.41
CA THR A 32 13.17 -6.70 -1.04
C THR A 32 14.02 -5.57 -0.46
N VAL A 33 14.49 -4.64 -1.30
CA VAL A 33 15.10 -3.39 -0.86
C VAL A 33 14.19 -2.56 0.07
N LEU A 34 12.87 -2.71 -0.04
CA LEU A 34 11.91 -2.03 0.83
C LEU A 34 11.87 -2.64 2.24
N GLU A 35 12.32 -3.89 2.43
CA GLU A 35 12.30 -4.56 3.74
C GLU A 35 13.32 -3.95 4.71
N ASP A 36 14.36 -3.32 4.19
CA ASP A 36 15.37 -2.59 4.98
C ASP A 36 14.81 -1.28 5.56
N LEU A 37 13.68 -0.78 5.03
CA LEU A 37 12.96 0.38 5.53
C LEU A 37 11.95 -0.07 6.59
N ASN A 38 12.07 0.46 7.82
CA ASN A 38 11.26 0.02 8.96
C ASN A 38 10.54 1.16 9.71
N LYS A 39 10.72 2.42 9.27
CA LYS A 39 10.09 3.60 9.90
C LYS A 39 9.09 4.33 9.00
N LEU A 40 8.70 3.75 7.87
CA LEU A 40 7.77 4.42 6.97
C LEU A 40 6.41 4.61 7.65
N GLU A 41 5.94 5.85 7.64
CA GLU A 41 4.59 6.26 8.04
C GLU A 41 3.72 6.52 6.80
N THR A 42 4.34 6.94 5.69
CA THR A 42 3.63 7.21 4.43
C THR A 42 4.38 6.63 3.24
N VAL A 43 3.65 5.89 2.41
CA VAL A 43 4.14 5.34 1.14
C VAL A 43 3.26 5.82 0.00
N TYR A 44 3.89 6.31 -1.06
CA TYR A 44 3.25 6.66 -2.32
C TYR A 44 3.98 6.04 -3.51
N PHE A 45 3.36 5.04 -4.12
CA PHE A 45 3.83 4.40 -5.34
C PHE A 45 2.85 4.68 -6.47
N SER A 46 3.32 5.21 -7.61
CA SER A 46 2.49 5.39 -8.80
C SER A 46 3.22 4.91 -10.04
N GLU A 47 2.52 4.17 -10.89
CA GLU A 47 3.09 3.56 -12.10
C GLU A 47 4.35 2.74 -11.78
N THR A 48 4.20 1.85 -10.79
CA THR A 48 5.25 0.89 -10.38
C THR A 48 4.75 -0.54 -10.56
N ASP A 49 5.64 -1.52 -10.40
CA ASP A 49 5.32 -2.95 -10.51
C ASP A 49 5.26 -3.68 -9.16
N ILE A 50 5.04 -2.93 -8.07
CA ILE A 50 4.88 -3.47 -6.73
C ILE A 50 3.56 -4.26 -6.59
N SER A 51 3.67 -5.58 -6.71
CA SER A 51 2.52 -6.50 -6.73
C SER A 51 2.11 -7.05 -5.37
N SER A 52 2.87 -6.78 -4.30
CA SER A 52 2.62 -7.30 -2.95
C SER A 52 3.13 -6.34 -1.88
N LEU A 53 2.37 -6.22 -0.78
CA LEU A 53 2.72 -5.37 0.36
C LEU A 53 3.64 -6.07 1.37
N LYS A 54 3.91 -7.37 1.21
CA LYS A 54 4.82 -8.14 2.09
C LYS A 54 6.19 -7.48 2.27
N TYR A 55 6.67 -6.76 1.25
CA TYR A 55 7.96 -6.06 1.27
C TYR A 55 7.94 -4.83 2.20
N LEU A 56 6.77 -4.37 2.63
CA LEU A 56 6.59 -3.27 3.58
C LEU A 56 6.27 -3.75 5.00
N LYS A 57 6.16 -5.06 5.26
CA LYS A 57 5.66 -5.66 6.52
C LYS A 57 6.33 -5.15 7.82
N ASN A 58 7.56 -4.64 7.72
CA ASN A 58 8.34 -4.13 8.84
C ASN A 58 7.88 -2.72 9.29
N ASN A 59 7.12 -2.00 8.45
CA ASN A 59 6.67 -0.63 8.71
C ASN A 59 5.40 -0.62 9.56
N LYS A 60 5.52 -1.01 10.83
CA LYS A 60 4.37 -1.11 11.77
C LYS A 60 3.74 0.26 12.12
N ASN A 61 4.43 1.35 11.80
CA ASN A 61 3.94 2.72 11.98
C ASN A 61 3.28 3.29 10.71
N LEU A 62 3.02 2.47 9.68
CA LEU A 62 2.41 2.95 8.45
C LEU A 62 0.99 3.47 8.69
N ILE A 63 0.77 4.75 8.36
CA ILE A 63 -0.50 5.47 8.51
C ILE A 63 -1.20 5.63 7.15
N SER A 64 -0.42 5.88 6.10
CA SER A 64 -0.96 6.19 4.77
C SER A 64 -0.28 5.37 3.67
N LEU A 65 -1.08 4.63 2.91
CA LEU A 65 -0.62 3.82 1.79
C LEU A 65 -1.33 4.26 0.50
N TRP A 66 -0.55 4.66 -0.49
CA TRP A 66 -1.01 5.03 -1.82
C TRP A 66 -0.29 4.18 -2.85
N ILE A 67 -1.03 3.36 -3.60
CA ILE A 67 -0.49 2.56 -4.70
C ILE A 67 -1.43 2.75 -5.90
N VAL A 68 -1.00 3.56 -6.86
CA VAL A 68 -1.79 3.94 -8.03
C VAL A 68 -1.18 3.29 -9.26
N ASN A 69 -2.00 2.68 -10.13
CA ASN A 69 -1.50 2.07 -11.37
C ASN A 69 -0.37 1.04 -11.11
N GLY A 70 -0.53 0.16 -10.12
CA GLY A 70 0.56 -0.64 -9.51
C GLY A 70 0.56 -2.15 -9.73
N ASN A 71 -0.38 -2.70 -10.51
CA ASN A 71 -0.63 -4.15 -10.65
C ASN A 71 -0.90 -4.91 -9.33
N LEU A 72 -1.17 -4.21 -8.22
CA LEU A 72 -1.46 -4.82 -6.92
C LEU A 72 -2.75 -5.66 -7.02
N SER A 73 -2.71 -6.91 -6.57
CA SER A 73 -3.90 -7.79 -6.62
C SER A 73 -4.25 -8.40 -5.27
N ASP A 74 -3.25 -8.58 -4.41
CA ASP A 74 -3.41 -9.11 -3.05
C ASP A 74 -3.07 -8.01 -2.05
N ILE A 75 -4.03 -7.72 -1.17
CA ILE A 75 -3.91 -6.75 -0.09
C ILE A 75 -4.10 -7.39 1.29
N SER A 76 -4.09 -8.72 1.39
CA SER A 76 -4.27 -9.46 2.65
C SER A 76 -3.22 -9.12 3.72
N ASP A 77 -2.03 -8.68 3.28
CA ASP A 77 -0.96 -8.16 4.13
C ASP A 77 -1.34 -6.86 4.87
N LEU A 78 -2.42 -6.15 4.49
CA LEU A 78 -2.81 -4.90 5.14
C LEU A 78 -3.07 -5.06 6.65
N LYS A 79 -3.51 -6.24 7.09
CA LYS A 79 -3.72 -6.58 8.51
C LYS A 79 -2.45 -6.41 9.36
N GLU A 80 -1.27 -6.41 8.74
CA GLU A 80 0.01 -6.23 9.41
C GLU A 80 0.27 -4.79 9.85
N PHE A 81 -0.52 -3.83 9.37
CA PHE A 81 -0.37 -2.39 9.60
C PHE A 81 -1.51 -1.85 10.47
N ALA A 82 -1.45 -2.14 11.77
CA ALA A 82 -2.50 -1.81 12.73
C ALA A 82 -2.83 -0.29 12.81
N ASN A 83 -1.92 0.58 12.39
CA ASN A 83 -2.07 2.04 12.43
C ASN A 83 -2.56 2.66 11.12
N LEU A 84 -2.92 1.85 10.11
CA LEU A 84 -3.38 2.40 8.83
C LEU A 84 -4.68 3.18 9.00
N GLU A 85 -4.67 4.41 8.47
CA GLU A 85 -5.82 5.30 8.44
C GLU A 85 -6.28 5.60 7.01
N ASN A 86 -5.34 5.67 6.06
CA ASN A 86 -5.63 6.06 4.68
C ASN A 86 -5.11 5.01 3.69
N ILE A 87 -6.01 4.44 2.91
CA ILE A 87 -5.70 3.48 1.85
C ILE A 87 -6.21 4.02 0.52
N MET A 88 -5.31 4.28 -0.41
CA MET A 88 -5.62 4.78 -1.75
C MET A 88 -4.99 3.84 -2.78
N VAL A 89 -5.76 2.88 -3.28
CA VAL A 89 -5.28 1.86 -4.22
C VAL A 89 -6.00 1.85 -5.57
N PRO A 90 -6.28 3.01 -6.20
CA PRO A 90 -7.02 3.05 -7.44
C PRO A 90 -6.25 2.45 -8.62
N ASN A 91 -6.97 1.94 -9.62
CA ASN A 91 -6.41 1.42 -10.87
C ASN A 91 -5.41 0.27 -10.63
N ASN A 92 -5.85 -0.75 -9.89
CA ASN A 92 -5.09 -1.96 -9.62
C ASN A 92 -5.88 -3.20 -10.07
N LYS A 93 -5.51 -4.37 -9.56
CA LYS A 93 -6.10 -5.67 -9.92
C LYS A 93 -6.71 -6.37 -8.71
N ILE A 94 -7.15 -5.59 -7.71
CA ILE A 94 -7.69 -6.11 -6.45
C ILE A 94 -9.09 -6.68 -6.70
N THR A 95 -9.33 -7.91 -6.25
CA THR A 95 -10.66 -8.56 -6.36
C THR A 95 -11.29 -8.85 -5.02
N ASP A 96 -10.46 -9.00 -3.98
CA ASP A 96 -10.86 -9.33 -2.61
C ASP A 96 -10.43 -8.19 -1.69
N ILE A 97 -11.39 -7.67 -0.92
CA ILE A 97 -11.21 -6.58 0.03
C ILE A 97 -11.59 -6.99 1.46
N SER A 98 -11.81 -8.28 1.73
CA SER A 98 -12.22 -8.83 3.04
C SER A 98 -11.37 -8.30 4.20
N VAL A 99 -10.06 -8.20 3.99
CA VAL A 99 -9.08 -7.66 4.96
C VAL A 99 -9.43 -6.26 5.48
N LEU A 100 -10.17 -5.44 4.73
CA LEU A 100 -10.52 -4.08 5.17
C LEU A 100 -11.40 -4.07 6.42
N SER A 101 -12.15 -5.15 6.67
CA SER A 101 -12.96 -5.32 7.89
C SER A 101 -12.11 -5.54 9.15
N GLU A 102 -10.85 -5.94 9.01
CA GLU A 102 -9.90 -6.16 10.10
C GLU A 102 -9.17 -4.86 10.53
N LEU A 103 -9.32 -3.77 9.76
CA LEU A 103 -8.59 -2.52 9.98
C LEU A 103 -9.45 -1.51 10.75
N HIS A 104 -9.18 -1.38 12.04
CA HIS A 104 -10.02 -0.61 12.96
C HIS A 104 -9.77 0.90 12.97
N ASN A 105 -8.69 1.38 12.34
CA ASN A 105 -8.29 2.80 12.36
C ASN A 105 -8.57 3.53 11.04
N LEU A 106 -9.22 2.88 10.07
CA LEU A 106 -9.44 3.46 8.76
C LEU A 106 -10.35 4.69 8.82
N LYS A 107 -9.90 5.75 8.14
CA LYS A 107 -10.59 7.03 7.96
C LYS A 107 -10.89 7.32 6.48
N ARG A 108 -10.07 6.81 5.57
CA ARG A 108 -10.25 7.00 4.11
C ARG A 108 -9.86 5.75 3.33
N ILE A 109 -10.72 5.35 2.40
CA ILE A 109 -10.48 4.26 1.45
C ILE A 109 -10.81 4.74 0.04
N SER A 110 -9.90 4.51 -0.90
CA SER A 110 -10.21 4.50 -2.32
C SER A 110 -9.75 3.19 -2.96
N ILE A 111 -10.71 2.51 -3.57
CA ILE A 111 -10.55 1.24 -4.29
C ILE A 111 -11.04 1.33 -5.74
N LEU A 112 -11.16 2.57 -6.25
CA LEU A 112 -11.63 2.86 -7.61
C LEU A 112 -10.90 2.04 -8.66
N ASP A 113 -11.59 1.71 -9.74
CA ASP A 113 -11.00 1.05 -10.91
C ASP A 113 -10.26 -0.25 -10.54
N ASN A 114 -10.86 -1.04 -9.64
CA ASN A 114 -10.45 -2.40 -9.34
C ASN A 114 -11.57 -3.40 -9.69
N PRO A 115 -11.26 -4.63 -10.10
CA PRO A 115 -12.24 -5.67 -10.45
C PRO A 115 -12.90 -6.34 -9.23
N ILE A 116 -13.32 -5.55 -8.23
CA ILE A 116 -13.97 -6.02 -7.01
C ILE A 116 -15.42 -6.41 -7.30
N LYS A 117 -15.81 -7.61 -6.87
CA LYS A 117 -17.16 -8.15 -7.09
C LYS A 117 -18.04 -8.08 -5.85
N ASP A 118 -17.44 -8.17 -4.67
CA ASP A 118 -18.14 -8.17 -3.40
C ASP A 118 -17.79 -6.93 -2.58
N TYR A 119 -18.78 -6.04 -2.45
CA TYR A 119 -18.68 -4.83 -1.64
C TYR A 119 -19.38 -4.96 -0.29
N THR A 120 -19.97 -6.12 0.04
CA THR A 120 -20.65 -6.34 1.33
C THR A 120 -19.69 -6.23 2.51
N VAL A 121 -18.39 -6.47 2.28
CA VAL A 121 -17.33 -6.24 3.27
C VAL A 121 -17.36 -4.82 3.85
N ILE A 122 -17.70 -3.82 3.03
CA ILE A 122 -17.77 -2.42 3.48
C ILE A 122 -18.80 -2.25 4.60
N ASP A 123 -19.86 -3.08 4.63
CA ASP A 123 -20.88 -3.04 5.66
C ASP A 123 -20.33 -3.45 7.05
N ASN A 124 -19.20 -4.17 7.09
CA ASN A 124 -18.60 -4.72 8.31
C ASN A 124 -17.34 -3.96 8.77
N ILE A 125 -16.99 -2.83 8.15
CA ILE A 125 -15.87 -2.01 8.61
C ILE A 125 -16.24 -1.30 9.91
N ALA A 126 -15.37 -1.39 10.93
CA ALA A 126 -15.65 -0.97 12.30
C ALA A 126 -16.18 0.48 12.44
N ASN A 127 -15.71 1.41 11.60
CA ASN A 127 -16.08 2.83 11.64
C ASN A 127 -16.78 3.29 10.35
N LYS A 128 -17.62 2.44 9.75
CA LYS A 128 -18.27 2.70 8.45
C LYS A 128 -19.01 4.05 8.35
N GLU A 129 -19.59 4.53 9.45
CA GLU A 129 -20.35 5.79 9.45
C GLU A 129 -19.45 7.05 9.39
N GLU A 130 -18.18 6.92 9.77
CA GLU A 130 -17.22 8.02 9.85
C GLU A 130 -16.19 8.00 8.70
N ILE A 131 -16.01 6.84 8.08
CA ILE A 131 -15.02 6.61 7.02
C ILE A 131 -15.48 7.15 5.67
N GLN A 132 -14.57 7.82 4.96
CA GLN A 132 -14.80 8.22 3.57
C GLN A 132 -14.42 7.06 2.64
N ILE A 133 -15.37 6.57 1.84
CA ILE A 133 -15.15 5.48 0.89
C ILE A 133 -15.42 5.95 -0.54
N ILE A 134 -14.45 5.73 -1.42
CA ILE A 134 -14.53 6.00 -2.84
C ILE A 134 -14.29 4.66 -3.56
N LYS A 135 -15.28 4.19 -4.31
CA LYS A 135 -15.30 2.86 -4.93
C LYS A 135 -15.66 2.94 -6.40
#